data_AF-A0A399T1K7-F1
#
_entry.id   AF-A0A399T1K7-F1
#
_cell.length_a   1.000
_cell.length_b   1.000
_cell.length_c   1.000
_cell.angle_alpha   90.00
_cell.angle_beta   90.00
_cell.angle_gamma   90.00
#
_symmetry.space_group_name_H-M   'P 1'
#
loop_
_entity.id
_entity.type
_entity.pdbx_description
1 polymer ?
#
loop_
_entity_poly.entity_id
_entity_poly.type
_entity_poly.pdbx_seq_one_letter_code
_entity_poly.pdbx_strand_id
1 'polypeptide(L)'
;APVRDLPDAVRLAHDGDARATTQLRQAGRTVGDTLAAVVNFFNPEVVVIGGMLSTVEPFVAAIRSQLYESCHPLATTTLRIQQSEAGVDAGVLGIGQLCLRRALAQLY
;
A
#
# COMPACT_ATOMS: atom_id res chain seq x y z
N ALA A 1 11.16 17.24 15.54
CA ALA A 1 10.57 16.91 16.87
C ALA A 1 10.38 15.39 16.96
N PRO A 2 10.21 14.76 18.14
CA PRO A 2 9.85 13.34 18.17
C PRO A 2 8.47 13.12 17.53
N VAL A 3 8.38 12.14 16.62
CA VAL A 3 7.11 11.68 16.04
C VAL A 3 6.23 11.12 17.15
N ARG A 4 4.99 11.61 17.27
CA ARG A 4 4.08 11.20 18.34
C ARG A 4 3.16 10.04 17.94
N ASP A 5 2.67 10.10 16.71
CA ASP A 5 1.74 9.14 16.13
C ASP A 5 1.91 9.08 14.60
N LEU A 6 1.10 8.23 13.96
CA LEU A 6 1.15 8.04 12.51
C LEU A 6 0.72 9.29 11.72
N PRO A 7 -0.36 10.00 12.07
CA PRO A 7 -0.70 11.27 11.43
C PRO A 7 0.42 12.32 11.52
N ASP A 8 1.08 12.44 12.67
CA ASP A 8 2.21 13.34 12.86
C ASP A 8 3.42 12.93 12.01
N ALA A 9 3.70 11.63 11.88
CA ALA A 9 4.74 11.11 10.99
C ALA A 9 4.49 11.49 9.53
N VAL A 10 3.23 11.34 9.08
CA VAL A 10 2.80 11.65 7.70
C VAL A 10 2.92 13.15 7.44
N ARG A 11 2.40 13.97 8.36
CA ARG A 11 2.51 15.43 8.28
C ARG A 11 3.97 15.89 8.21
N LEU A 12 4.82 15.39 9.11
CA LEU A 12 6.25 15.72 9.14
C LEU A 12 6.97 15.30 7.85
N ALA A 13 6.61 14.14 7.28
CA ALA A 13 7.18 13.70 6.01
C ALA A 13 6.75 14.61 4.84
N HIS A 14 5.49 15.07 4.80
CA HIS A 14 5.03 16.06 3.82
C HIS A 14 5.73 17.41 4.00
N ASP A 15 6.05 17.80 5.23
CA ASP A 15 6.81 19.01 5.57
C ASP A 15 8.32 18.87 5.25
N GLY A 16 8.77 17.72 4.75
CA GLY A 16 10.17 17.48 4.39
C GLY A 16 11.09 17.13 5.56
N ASP A 17 10.56 16.73 6.72
CA ASP A 17 11.38 16.28 7.84
C ASP A 17 12.17 15.02 7.46
N ALA A 18 13.49 15.13 7.48
CA ALA A 18 14.40 14.08 7.05
C ALA A 18 14.33 12.81 7.92
N ARG A 19 14.04 12.95 9.22
CA ARG A 19 13.94 11.80 10.14
C ARG A 19 12.65 11.04 9.89
N ALA A 20 11.52 11.74 9.80
CA ALA A 20 10.22 11.13 9.49
C ALA A 20 10.28 10.43 8.12
N THR A 21 10.83 11.10 7.11
CA THR A 21 11.00 10.53 5.76
C THR A 21 11.86 9.27 5.77
N THR A 22 12.97 9.27 6.52
CA THR A 22 13.85 8.10 6.65
C THR A 22 13.13 6.92 7.33
N GLN A 23 12.39 7.20 8.40
CA GLN A 23 11.64 6.17 9.12
C GLN A 23 10.53 5.56 8.25
N LEU A 24 9.79 6.38 7.52
CA LEU A 24 8.75 5.90 6.61
C LEU A 24 9.35 5.13 5.42
N ARG A 25 10.50 5.55 4.88
CA ARG A 25 11.22 4.78 3.88
C ARG A 25 11.64 3.39 4.41
N GLN A 26 12.13 3.32 5.64
CA GLN A 26 12.49 2.05 6.27
C GLN A 26 11.26 1.15 6.46
N ALA A 27 10.13 1.71 6.92
CA ALA A 27 8.88 0.98 7.03
C ALA A 27 8.41 0.42 5.67
N GLY A 28 8.54 1.22 4.60
CA GLY A 28 8.21 0.79 3.24
C GLY A 28 9.08 -0.37 2.75
N ARG A 29 10.39 -0.38 3.07
CA ARG A 29 11.26 -1.53 2.77
C ARG A 29 10.80 -2.81 3.46
N THR A 30 10.52 -2.74 4.76
CA THR A 30 10.04 -3.90 5.53
C THR A 30 8.71 -4.45 5.01
N VAL A 31 7.79 -3.56 4.60
CA VAL A 31 6.54 -3.97 3.94
C VAL A 31 6.83 -4.62 2.58
N GLY A 32 7.70 -4.02 1.78
CA GLY A 32 8.12 -4.54 0.48
C GLY A 32 8.75 -5.93 0.56
N ASP A 33 9.60 -6.17 1.56
CA ASP A 33 10.20 -7.49 1.83
C ASP A 33 9.13 -8.57 2.04
N THR A 34 8.15 -8.24 2.87
CA THR A 34 7.04 -9.17 3.16
C THR A 34 6.18 -9.39 1.92
N LEU A 35 5.92 -8.33 1.15
CA LEU A 35 5.15 -8.41 -0.09
C LEU A 35 5.87 -9.20 -1.19
N ALA A 36 7.20 -9.25 -1.20
CA ALA A 36 7.96 -9.95 -2.24
C ALA A 36 7.59 -11.44 -2.33
N ALA A 37 7.34 -12.10 -1.19
CA ALA A 37 6.88 -13.48 -1.16
C ALA A 37 5.50 -13.64 -1.82
N VAL A 38 4.58 -12.72 -1.53
CA VAL A 38 3.22 -12.70 -2.12
C VAL A 38 3.30 -12.47 -3.62
N VAL A 39 4.09 -11.48 -4.07
CA VAL A 39 4.23 -11.13 -5.48
C VAL A 39 4.88 -12.27 -6.27
N ASN A 40 5.97 -12.85 -5.76
CA ASN A 40 6.65 -13.96 -6.44
C ASN A 40 5.78 -15.22 -6.55
N PHE A 41 4.92 -15.47 -5.56
CA PHE A 41 4.06 -16.65 -5.57
C PHE A 41 2.78 -16.47 -6.39
N PHE A 42 2.06 -15.37 -6.19
CA PHE A 42 0.76 -15.15 -6.82
C PHE A 42 0.84 -14.46 -8.17
N ASN A 43 1.96 -13.82 -8.50
CA ASN A 43 2.16 -13.01 -9.71
C ASN A 43 0.97 -12.07 -10.03
N PRO A 44 0.58 -11.18 -9.09
CA PRO A 44 -0.58 -10.33 -9.29
C PRO A 44 -0.30 -9.23 -10.32
N GLU A 45 -1.33 -8.83 -11.07
CA GLU A 45 -1.24 -7.66 -11.96
C GLU A 45 -1.21 -6.33 -11.17
N VAL A 46 -1.80 -6.30 -9.97
CA VAL A 46 -1.95 -5.07 -9.18
C VAL A 46 -1.75 -5.35 -7.69
N VAL A 47 -0.97 -4.49 -7.05
CA VAL A 47 -0.90 -4.34 -5.59
C VAL A 47 -1.43 -2.96 -5.23
N VAL A 48 -2.53 -2.94 -4.46
CA VAL A 48 -3.14 -1.69 -3.99
C VAL A 48 -2.70 -1.41 -2.57
N ILE A 49 -2.08 -0.25 -2.35
CA ILE A 49 -1.66 0.22 -1.03
C ILE A 49 -2.74 1.15 -0.48
N GLY A 50 -3.35 0.74 0.64
CA GLY A 50 -4.38 1.52 1.34
C GLY A 50 -3.85 2.26 2.57
N GLY A 51 -4.75 3.00 3.22
CA GLY A 51 -4.47 3.71 4.46
C GLY A 51 -3.62 4.96 4.31
N MET A 52 -3.38 5.66 5.42
CA MET A 52 -2.76 6.99 5.42
C MET A 52 -1.34 6.99 4.81
N LEU A 53 -0.54 5.96 5.07
CA LEU A 53 0.83 5.86 4.55
C LEU A 53 0.90 5.75 3.03
N SER A 54 -0.17 5.32 2.37
CA SER A 54 -0.24 5.27 0.90
C SER A 54 -0.11 6.65 0.25
N THR A 55 -0.34 7.73 1.00
CA THR A 55 -0.20 9.13 0.54
C THR A 55 1.25 9.63 0.57
N VAL A 56 2.17 8.88 1.19
CA VAL A 56 3.56 9.28 1.39
C VAL A 56 4.45 8.62 0.34
N GLU A 57 4.86 9.38 -0.69
CA GLU A 57 5.67 8.84 -1.80
C GLU A 57 6.97 8.15 -1.34
N PRO A 58 7.75 8.66 -0.37
CA PRO A 58 8.93 7.94 0.14
C PRO A 58 8.66 6.53 0.68
N PHE A 59 7.46 6.29 1.22
CA PHE A 59 7.03 4.98 1.70
C PHE A 59 6.66 4.06 0.52
N VAL A 60 5.82 4.54 -0.40
CA VAL A 60 5.39 3.77 -1.58
C VAL A 60 6.56 3.46 -2.52
N ALA A 61 7.45 4.42 -2.74
CA ALA A 61 8.65 4.22 -3.54
C ALA A 61 9.60 3.19 -2.93
N ALA A 62 9.70 3.12 -1.59
CA ALA A 62 10.50 2.11 -0.91
C ALA A 62 9.92 0.70 -1.09
N ILE A 63 8.60 0.53 -1.02
CA ILE A 63 7.93 -0.74 -1.33
C ILE A 63 8.26 -1.17 -2.77
N ARG A 64 8.09 -0.25 -3.73
CA ARG A 64 8.36 -0.50 -5.14
C ARG A 64 9.81 -0.90 -5.39
N SER A 65 10.76 -0.19 -4.79
CA SER A 65 12.19 -0.53 -4.85
C SER A 65 12.46 -1.94 -4.35
N GLN A 66 11.90 -2.29 -3.19
CA GLN A 66 12.15 -3.60 -2.58
C GLN A 66 11.58 -4.74 -3.42
N LEU A 67 10.40 -4.55 -4.01
CA LEU A 67 9.79 -5.52 -4.90
C LEU A 67 10.58 -5.68 -6.21
N TYR A 68 11.10 -4.60 -6.78
CA TYR A 68 11.96 -4.69 -7.97
C TYR A 68 13.32 -5.35 -7.69
N GLU A 69 13.85 -5.23 -6.46
CA GLU A 69 15.07 -5.92 -6.04
C GLU A 69 14.84 -7.40 -5.73
N SER A 70 13.70 -7.75 -5.13
CA SER A 70 13.46 -9.08 -4.53
C SER A 70 12.62 -10.02 -5.39
N CYS A 71 11.95 -9.51 -6.44
CA CYS A 71 11.08 -10.31 -7.28
C CYS A 71 11.72 -10.69 -8.62
N HIS A 72 11.33 -11.85 -9.14
CA HIS A 72 11.79 -12.30 -10.46
C HIS A 72 11.32 -11.30 -11.54
N PRO A 73 12.14 -10.94 -12.55
CA PRO A 73 11.76 -9.94 -13.57
C PRO A 73 10.42 -10.25 -14.25
N LEU A 74 10.13 -11.53 -14.51
CA LEU A 74 8.84 -11.96 -15.08
C LEU A 74 7.62 -11.62 -14.21
N ALA A 75 7.78 -11.52 -12.90
CA ALA A 75 6.69 -11.20 -11.97
C ALA A 75 6.46 -9.68 -11.80
N THR A 76 7.38 -8.84 -12.28
CA THR A 76 7.32 -7.38 -12.11
C THR A 76 7.03 -6.62 -13.40
N THR A 77 7.12 -7.27 -14.57
CA THR A 77 6.86 -6.65 -15.88
C THR A 77 5.47 -6.02 -16.00
N THR A 78 4.44 -6.64 -15.43
CA THR A 78 3.05 -6.17 -15.49
C THR A 78 2.53 -5.65 -14.14
N LEU A 79 3.32 -5.78 -13.08
CA LEU A 79 2.93 -5.42 -11.72
C LEU A 79 2.76 -3.91 -11.58
N ARG A 80 1.54 -3.48 -11.26
CA ARG A 80 1.23 -2.10 -10.91
C ARG A 80 1.08 -1.96 -9.40
N ILE A 81 1.86 -1.05 -8.80
CA ILE A 81 1.72 -0.67 -7.40
C ILE A 81 1.01 0.68 -7.37
N GLN A 82 -0.21 0.71 -6.85
CA GLN A 82 -1.08 1.88 -6.88
C GLN A 82 -1.66 2.20 -5.52
N GLN A 83 -1.94 3.48 -5.29
CA GLN A 83 -2.70 3.92 -4.12
C GLN A 83 -4.17 3.51 -4.26
N SER A 84 -4.83 3.23 -3.14
CA SER A 84 -6.28 3.04 -3.12
C SER A 84 -7.02 4.33 -3.44
N GLU A 85 -7.81 4.32 -4.52
CA GLU A 85 -8.68 5.45 -4.92
C GLU A 85 -9.86 5.66 -3.95
N ALA A 86 -10.30 4.58 -3.29
CA ALA A 86 -11.43 4.62 -2.37
C ALA A 86 -11.09 5.27 -1.02
N GLY A 87 -9.82 5.52 -0.74
CA GLY A 87 -9.38 6.26 0.45
C GLY A 87 -9.99 5.74 1.75
N VAL A 88 -10.52 6.66 2.56
CA VAL A 88 -11.17 6.36 3.84
C VAL A 88 -12.49 5.59 3.69
N ASP A 89 -13.12 5.67 2.51
CA ASP A 89 -14.42 5.06 2.24
C ASP A 89 -14.31 3.60 1.78
N ALA A 90 -13.09 3.10 1.53
CA ALA A 90 -12.85 1.74 1.04
C ALA A 90 -13.57 0.66 1.85
N GLY A 91 -13.61 0.81 3.18
CA GLY A 91 -14.31 -0.14 4.06
C GLY A 91 -15.82 -0.12 3.88
N VAL A 92 -16.43 1.07 3.83
CA VAL A 92 -17.88 1.23 3.67
C VAL A 92 -18.32 0.78 2.28
N LEU A 93 -17.58 1.15 1.24
CA LEU A 93 -17.83 0.72 -0.14
C LEU A 93 -17.72 -0.80 -0.27
N GLY A 94 -16.71 -1.42 0.35
CA GLY A 94 -16.54 -2.87 0.35
C GLY A 94 -17.70 -3.62 1.00
N ILE A 95 -18.16 -3.15 2.17
CA ILE A 95 -19.33 -3.72 2.85
C ILE A 95 -20.59 -3.55 2.00
N GLY A 96 -20.82 -2.36 1.44
CA GLY A 96 -21.95 -2.10 0.55
C GLY A 96 -21.97 -3.06 -0.65
N GLN A 97 -20.82 -3.27 -1.29
CA GLN A 97 -20.68 -4.21 -2.40
C GLN A 97 -20.92 -5.67 -1.96
N LEU A 98 -20.45 -6.06 -0.78
CA LEU A 98 -20.68 -7.41 -0.24
C LEU A 98 -22.16 -7.66 0.05
N CYS A 99 -22.84 -6.70 0.70
CA CYS A 99 -24.28 -6.76 0.96
C CYS A 99 -25.08 -6.86 -0.34
N LEU A 100 -24.75 -6.03 -1.34
CA LEU A 100 -25.40 -6.05 -2.64
C LEU A 100 -25.22 -7.41 -3.35
N ARG A 101 -23.99 -7.93 -3.40
CA ARG A 101 -23.71 -9.26 -3.99
C ARG A 101 -24.51 -10.36 -3.29
N ARG A 102 -24.61 -10.30 -1.96
CA ARG A 102 -25.35 -11.31 -1.19
C ARG A 102 -26.85 -11.24 -1.43
N ALA A 103 -27.43 -10.04 -1.50
CA ALA A 103 -28.85 -9.85 -1.81
C ALA A 103 -29.19 -10.36 -3.21
N LEU A 104 -28.36 -10.04 -4.21
CA LEU A 104 -28.56 -10.51 -5.59
C LEU A 104 -28.43 -12.03 -5.70
N ALA A 105 -27.47 -12.65 -5.01
CA ALA A 105 -27.28 -14.11 -5.00
C ALA A 105 -28.40 -14.90 -4.29
N GLN A 106 -29.34 -14.23 -3.60
CA GLN A 106 -30.53 -14.86 -3.03
C GLN A 106 -31.75 -14.78 -3.96
N LEU A 107 -31.69 -13.90 -4.98
CA LEU A 107 -32.76 -13.68 -5.95
C LEU A 107 -32.62 -14.55 -7.21
N TYR A 108 -31.46 -15.19 -7.39
CA TYR A 108 -31.14 -16.15 -8.46
C TYR A 108 -30.66 -17.45 -7.85
#